data_AF-A0A372PNB0-F1
#
_entry.id   AF-A0A372PNB0-F1
#
_cell.length_a   1.000
_cell.length_b   1.000
_cell.length_c   1.000
_cell.angle_alpha   90.00
_cell.angle_beta   90.00
_cell.angle_gamma   90.00
#
_symmetry.space_group_name_H-M   'P 1'
#
loop_
_entity.id
_entity.type
_entity.pdbx_description
1 polymer ?
#
loop_
_entity_poly.entity_id
_entity_poly.type
_entity_poly.pdbx_seq_one_letter_code
_entity_poly.pdbx_strand_id
1 'polypeptide(L)'
;MSIGAFWTEKVPDMAVLNLTTYVKYMNLESAELRIDDRIIKLRPVDTLTKFEQMMPGDNAVNMPTSTRGFALPLSDLKQVMTAKTSMIRLTTLSDGAIVGTIKEGQNDTKAYYALQRFLSQIPIK
;
A
#
# COMPACT_ATOMS: atom_id res chain seq x y z
N MET A 1 6.52 7.22 -1.15
CA MET A 1 5.27 6.45 -1.38
C MET A 1 4.44 6.50 -0.10
N SER A 2 3.12 6.53 -0.21
CA SER A 2 2.20 6.34 0.91
C SER A 2 1.37 5.07 0.71
N ILE A 3 0.81 4.57 1.80
CA ILE A 3 -0.03 3.36 1.84
C ILE A 3 -1.34 3.74 2.53
N GLY A 4 -2.45 3.66 1.80
CA GLY A 4 -3.80 3.63 2.34
C GLY A 4 -4.33 2.20 2.35
N ALA A 5 -5.35 1.92 3.15
CA ALA A 5 -5.99 0.62 3.19
C ALA A 5 -7.52 0.75 3.22
N PHE A 6 -8.21 -0.18 2.56
CA PHE A 6 -9.66 -0.23 2.48
C PHE A 6 -10.15 -1.66 2.72
N TRP A 7 -11.29 -1.78 3.40
CA TRP A 7 -11.98 -3.04 3.69
C TRP A 7 -13.49 -2.82 3.57
N THR A 8 -14.22 -3.87 3.22
CA THR A 8 -15.68 -3.85 3.14
C THR A 8 -16.27 -5.19 3.58
N GLU A 9 -17.42 -5.15 4.26
CA GLU A 9 -18.16 -6.34 4.69
C GLU A 9 -18.59 -7.26 3.54
N LYS A 10 -18.68 -6.72 2.31
CA LYS A 10 -19.04 -7.49 1.11
C LYS A 10 -18.00 -8.56 0.75
N VAL A 11 -16.74 -8.33 1.11
CA VAL A 11 -15.62 -9.26 0.87
C VAL A 11 -14.77 -9.29 2.15
N PRO A 12 -15.27 -9.92 3.23
CA PRO A 12 -14.77 -9.70 4.59
C PRO A 12 -13.35 -10.22 4.82
N ASP A 13 -12.87 -11.14 3.98
CA ASP A 13 -11.56 -11.78 4.14
C ASP A 13 -10.45 -11.09 3.33
N MET A 14 -10.76 -9.98 2.66
CA MET A 14 -9.84 -9.26 1.79
C MET A 14 -9.68 -7.80 2.22
N ALA A 15 -8.50 -7.25 2.04
CA ALA A 15 -8.26 -5.81 2.07
C ALA A 15 -7.70 -5.33 0.74
N VAL A 16 -7.78 -4.03 0.50
CA VAL A 16 -7.14 -3.34 -0.62
C VAL A 16 -6.12 -2.35 -0.06
N LEU A 17 -4.88 -2.44 -0.51
CA LEU A 17 -3.85 -1.43 -0.26
C LEU A 17 -3.83 -0.45 -1.42
N ASN A 18 -4.14 0.82 -1.15
CA ASN A 18 -3.98 1.91 -2.09
C ASN A 18 -2.54 2.43 -1.98
N LEU A 19 -1.73 2.16 -3.00
CA LEU A 19 -0.34 2.60 -3.04
C LEU A 19 -0.23 3.87 -3.87
N THR A 20 0.32 4.93 -3.28
CA THR A 20 0.44 6.24 -3.93
C THR A 20 1.88 6.73 -3.99
N THR A 21 2.31 7.20 -5.16
CA THR A 21 3.64 7.79 -5.39
C THR A 21 3.52 9.29 -5.65
N TYR A 22 4.50 10.08 -5.19
CA TYR A 22 4.51 11.55 -5.25
C TYR A 22 5.81 12.02 -5.88
N VAL A 23 5.86 12.12 -7.22
CA VAL A 23 7.00 12.72 -7.95
C VAL A 23 6.57 13.07 -9.36
N LYS A 24 6.03 12.08 -10.08
CA LYS A 24 5.63 12.15 -11.48
C LYS A 24 4.51 11.12 -11.73
N TYR A 25 3.83 11.23 -12.85
CA TYR A 25 2.90 10.20 -13.29
C TYR A 25 3.66 8.92 -13.66
N MET A 26 3.28 7.82 -13.01
CA MET A 26 3.88 6.50 -13.21
C MET A 26 2.77 5.46 -13.31
N ASN A 27 2.82 4.62 -14.34
CA ASN A 27 1.93 3.46 -14.41
C ASN A 27 2.37 2.43 -13.38
N LEU A 28 1.53 2.21 -12.37
CA LEU A 28 1.78 1.26 -11.30
C LEU A 28 1.34 -0.13 -11.77
N GLU A 29 2.28 -1.01 -12.05
CA GLU A 29 2.03 -2.28 -12.74
C GLU A 29 1.66 -3.40 -11.76
N SER A 30 2.53 -3.65 -10.80
CA SER A 30 2.38 -4.76 -9.84
C SER A 30 2.92 -4.38 -8.46
N ALA A 31 2.47 -5.09 -7.44
CA ALA A 31 2.95 -4.90 -6.08
C ALA A 31 3.18 -6.23 -5.37
N GLU A 32 4.19 -6.26 -4.51
CA GLU A 32 4.52 -7.38 -3.63
C GLU A 32 4.55 -6.89 -2.19
N LEU A 33 3.94 -7.66 -1.30
CA LEU A 33 4.18 -7.56 0.14
C LEU A 33 5.23 -8.59 0.52
N ARG A 34 6.36 -8.12 1.04
CA ARG A 34 7.44 -8.97 1.52
C ARG A 34 7.41 -8.96 3.04
N ILE A 35 7.34 -10.14 3.64
CA ILE A 35 7.24 -10.34 5.09
C ILE A 35 8.27 -11.39 5.47
N ASP A 36 9.29 -10.97 6.23
CA ASP A 36 10.46 -11.79 6.50
C ASP A 36 11.02 -12.39 5.18
N ASP A 37 11.09 -13.71 5.06
CA ASP A 37 11.58 -14.41 3.85
C ASP A 37 10.48 -14.73 2.82
N ARG A 38 9.24 -14.28 3.04
CA ARG A 38 8.09 -14.59 2.17
C ARG A 38 7.72 -13.43 1.27
N ILE A 39 7.42 -13.75 0.01
CA ILE A 39 6.95 -12.79 -0.99
C ILE A 39 5.50 -13.11 -1.36
N ILE A 40 4.61 -12.14 -1.15
CA ILE A 40 3.19 -12.24 -1.44
C ILE A 40 2.88 -11.29 -2.59
N LYS A 41 2.47 -11.86 -3.73
CA LYS A 41 2.04 -11.05 -4.89
C LYS A 41 0.65 -10.49 -4.63
N LEU A 42 0.52 -9.17 -4.73
CA LEU A 42 -0.77 -8.49 -4.55
C LEU A 42 -1.52 -8.47 -5.88
N ARG A 43 -2.86 -8.51 -5.81
CA ARG A 43 -3.71 -8.53 -7.01
C ARG A 43 -4.18 -7.12 -7.33
N PRO A 44 -3.89 -6.54 -8.51
CA PRO A 44 -4.43 -5.23 -8.85
C PRO A 44 -5.97 -5.27 -8.86
N VAL A 45 -6.60 -4.28 -8.25
CA VAL A 45 -8.07 -4.17 -8.17
C VAL A 45 -8.62 -3.42 -9.38
N ASP A 46 -7.98 -2.30 -9.70
CA ASP A 46 -8.33 -1.49 -10.86
C ASP A 46 -7.42 -1.85 -12.05
N THR A 47 -7.95 -1.79 -13.28
CA THR A 47 -7.16 -1.99 -14.50
C THR A 47 -6.14 -0.87 -14.73
N LEU A 48 -6.48 0.36 -14.35
CA LEU A 48 -5.69 1.57 -14.63
C LEU A 48 -5.17 2.20 -13.34
N THR A 49 -4.02 2.87 -13.47
CA THR A 49 -3.52 3.77 -12.42
C THR A 49 -4.28 5.09 -12.47
N LYS A 50 -4.68 5.60 -11.31
CA LYS A 50 -5.32 6.92 -11.17
C LYS A 50 -4.24 7.99 -11.07
N PHE A 51 -4.37 9.03 -11.88
CA PHE A 51 -3.46 10.18 -11.91
C PHE A 51 -4.20 11.41 -11.41
N GLU A 52 -3.63 12.11 -10.43
CA GLU A 52 -4.22 13.33 -9.87
C GLU A 52 -3.18 14.45 -9.84
N GLN A 53 -3.61 15.63 -10.27
CA GLN A 53 -2.87 16.88 -10.15
C GLN A 53 -3.56 17.73 -9.08
N MET A 54 -2.87 18.07 -7.99
CA MET A 54 -3.40 19.08 -7.07
C MET A 54 -3.33 20.45 -7.77
N MET A 55 -4.46 21.17 -7.80
CA MET A 55 -4.53 22.51 -8.41
C MET A 55 -3.90 23.56 -7.48
N PRO A 56 -3.32 24.65 -8.02
CA PRO A 56 -2.74 25.71 -7.19
C PRO A 56 -3.81 26.42 -6.36
N GLY A 57 -3.66 26.45 -5.03
CA GLY A 57 -4.58 27.14 -4.12
C GLY A 57 -4.56 26.61 -2.68
N ASP A 58 -4.26 25.33 -2.52
CA ASP A 58 -3.95 24.73 -1.22
C ASP A 58 -2.44 24.82 -0.98
N ASN A 59 -2.01 25.10 0.23
CA ASN A 59 -0.58 25.15 0.64
C ASN A 59 0.14 23.78 0.58
N ALA A 60 -0.25 22.91 -0.35
CA ALA A 60 0.34 21.61 -0.62
C ALA A 60 1.26 21.71 -1.84
N VAL A 61 2.47 21.19 -1.71
CA VAL A 61 3.42 21.06 -2.81
C VAL A 61 2.71 20.44 -4.02
N ASN A 62 2.69 21.14 -5.17
CA ASN A 62 2.09 20.70 -6.44
C ASN A 62 2.80 19.45 -6.99
N MET A 63 2.67 18.30 -6.33
CA MET A 63 3.27 17.05 -6.77
C MET A 63 2.22 16.17 -7.45
N PRO A 64 2.41 15.80 -8.74
CA PRO A 64 1.55 14.82 -9.38
C PRO A 64 1.58 13.49 -8.62
N THR A 65 0.41 12.87 -8.47
CA THR A 65 0.29 11.59 -7.79
C THR A 65 -0.16 10.48 -8.73
N SER A 66 0.29 9.27 -8.45
CA SER A 66 -0.17 8.05 -9.11
C SER A 66 -0.62 7.07 -8.05
N THR A 67 -1.85 6.58 -8.15
CA THR A 67 -2.47 5.69 -7.15
C THR A 67 -3.07 4.45 -7.82
N ARG A 68 -2.85 3.27 -7.23
CA ARG A 68 -3.53 2.03 -7.63
C ARG A 68 -3.82 1.16 -6.42
N GLY A 69 -4.99 0.53 -6.42
CA GLY A 69 -5.40 -0.43 -5.40
C GLY A 69 -4.89 -1.83 -5.70
N PHE A 70 -4.35 -2.50 -4.68
CA PHE A 70 -3.89 -3.89 -4.74
C PHE A 70 -4.50 -4.72 -3.59
N ALA A 71 -5.24 -5.76 -3.93
CA ALA A 71 -5.92 -6.63 -3.00
C ALA A 71 -5.03 -7.75 -2.46
N LEU A 72 -5.29 -8.12 -1.20
CA LEU A 72 -4.67 -9.24 -0.49
C LEU A 72 -5.59 -9.82 0.59
N PRO A 73 -5.38 -11.09 0.97
CA PRO A 73 -6.04 -11.68 2.13
C PRO A 73 -5.75 -10.90 3.41
N LEU A 74 -6.76 -10.73 4.25
CA LEU A 74 -6.60 -10.04 5.53
C LEU A 74 -5.63 -10.77 6.46
N SER A 75 -5.55 -12.11 6.34
CA SER A 75 -4.57 -12.94 7.04
C SER A 75 -3.13 -12.58 6.71
N ASP A 76 -2.85 -12.20 5.46
CA ASP A 76 -1.51 -11.81 5.03
C ASP A 76 -1.14 -10.43 5.56
N LEU A 77 -2.11 -9.50 5.55
CA LEU A 77 -1.91 -8.19 6.15
C LEU A 77 -1.69 -8.26 7.66
N LYS A 78 -2.39 -9.16 8.37
CA LYS A 78 -2.18 -9.37 9.82
C LYS A 78 -0.78 -9.86 10.15
N GLN A 79 -0.15 -10.66 9.28
CA GLN A 79 1.20 -11.17 9.50
C GLN A 79 2.27 -10.08 9.52
N VAL A 80 2.02 -8.92 8.90
CA VAL A 80 2.88 -7.74 8.97
C VAL A 80 3.07 -7.27 10.42
N MET A 81 2.04 -7.40 11.26
CA MET A 81 2.06 -6.92 12.66
C MET A 81 3.00 -7.76 13.54
N THR A 82 3.22 -9.01 13.19
CA THR A 82 4.05 -9.95 13.95
C THR A 82 5.41 -10.22 13.31
N ALA A 83 5.66 -9.68 12.11
CA ALA A 83 6.88 -9.90 11.36
C ALA A 83 8.09 -9.21 12.00
N LYS A 84 9.30 -9.69 11.70
CA LYS A 84 10.53 -8.96 12.05
C LYS A 84 10.80 -7.87 11.03
N THR A 85 10.58 -8.17 9.76
CA THR A 85 10.73 -7.20 8.67
C THR A 85 9.55 -7.28 7.72
N SER A 86 9.14 -6.13 7.20
CA SER A 86 8.15 -6.09 6.13
C SER A 86 8.30 -4.85 5.26
N MET A 87 8.01 -5.01 3.97
CA MET A 87 8.06 -3.93 2.99
C MET A 87 7.10 -4.18 1.83
N ILE A 88 6.71 -3.11 1.17
CA ILE A 88 6.02 -3.17 -0.13
C ILE A 88 7.03 -2.87 -1.22
N ARG A 89 7.06 -3.71 -2.25
CA ARG A 89 7.74 -3.43 -3.51
C ARG A 89 6.67 -3.13 -4.56
N LEU A 90 6.67 -1.91 -5.07
CA LEU A 90 5.79 -1.44 -6.13
C LEU A 90 6.58 -1.35 -7.43
N THR A 91 6.24 -2.19 -8.40
CA THR A 91 6.86 -2.17 -9.73
C THR A 91 6.07 -1.24 -10.63
N THR A 92 6.78 -0.34 -11.31
CA THR A 92 6.24 0.56 -12.32
C THR A 92 6.58 0.03 -13.70
N LEU A 93 5.76 0.40 -14.70
CA LEU A 93 5.95 -0.07 -16.08
C LEU A 93 7.28 0.40 -16.71
N SER A 94 7.75 1.59 -16.35
CA SER A 94 8.86 2.28 -17.04
C SER A 94 10.03 2.66 -16.15
N ASP A 95 9.84 2.77 -14.83
CA ASP A 95 10.79 3.44 -13.91
C ASP A 95 11.38 2.48 -12.87
N GLY A 96 11.20 1.17 -13.07
CA GLY A 96 11.67 0.15 -12.14
C GLY A 96 10.77 0.04 -10.91
N ALA A 97 11.36 -0.31 -9.77
CA ALA A 97 10.62 -0.61 -8.55
C ALA A 97 10.88 0.41 -7.44
N ILE A 98 9.81 0.79 -6.75
CA ILE A 98 9.81 1.63 -5.56
C ILE A 98 9.59 0.72 -4.36
N VAL A 99 10.44 0.84 -3.34
CA VAL A 99 10.31 0.05 -2.11
C VAL A 99 9.90 0.98 -0.97
N GLY A 100 8.89 0.56 -0.20
CA GLY A 100 8.49 1.21 1.03
C GLY A 100 8.58 0.25 2.20
N THR A 101 9.48 0.52 3.13
CA THR A 101 9.58 -0.23 4.40
C THR A 101 8.32 0.00 5.23
N ILE A 102 7.74 -1.10 5.74
CA ILE A 102 6.65 -1.05 6.70
C ILE A 102 7.21 -1.28 8.11
N LYS A 103 8.03 -2.31 8.30
CA LYS A 103 8.66 -2.65 9.58
C LYS A 103 10.10 -3.11 9.35
N GLU A 104 11.02 -2.69 10.20
CA GLU A 104 12.41 -3.11 10.15
C GLU A 104 12.96 -3.35 11.56
N GLY A 105 12.95 -4.62 11.98
CA GLY A 105 13.36 -5.02 13.33
C GLY A 105 12.46 -4.38 14.39
N GLN A 106 13.05 -3.53 15.23
CA GLN A 106 12.34 -2.80 16.30
C GLN A 106 11.79 -1.45 15.83
N ASN A 107 12.07 -1.04 14.58
CA ASN A 107 11.65 0.26 14.05
C ASN A 107 10.31 0.12 13.31
N ASP A 108 9.25 0.57 13.96
CA ASP A 108 7.93 0.70 13.35
C ASP A 108 7.82 2.01 12.57
N THR A 109 7.38 1.93 11.31
CA THR A 109 7.21 3.12 10.47
C THR A 109 5.81 3.72 10.59
N LYS A 110 5.60 4.92 10.02
CA LYS A 110 4.25 5.50 9.88
C LYS A 110 3.28 4.56 9.13
N ALA A 111 3.79 3.79 8.17
CA ALA A 111 2.98 2.82 7.44
C ALA A 111 2.54 1.66 8.36
N TYR A 112 3.43 1.16 9.22
CA TYR A 112 3.07 0.13 10.21
C TYR A 112 1.92 0.59 11.11
N TYR A 113 2.03 1.77 11.72
CA TYR A 113 0.98 2.29 12.59
C TYR A 113 -0.32 2.62 11.85
N ALA A 114 -0.25 3.00 10.56
CA ALA A 114 -1.45 3.18 9.74
C ALA A 114 -2.17 1.85 9.51
N LEU A 115 -1.43 0.79 9.16
CA LEU A 115 -1.99 -0.55 8.93
C LEU A 115 -2.51 -1.18 10.23
N GLN A 116 -1.82 -0.98 11.35
CA GLN A 116 -2.28 -1.44 12.67
C GLN A 116 -3.62 -0.80 13.03
N ARG A 117 -3.74 0.53 12.89
CA ARG A 117 -5.01 1.24 13.14
C ARG A 117 -6.11 0.76 12.20
N PHE A 118 -5.82 0.61 10.93
CA PHE A 118 -6.76 0.05 9.96
C PHE A 118 -7.27 -1.33 10.39
N LEU A 119 -6.38 -2.27 10.75
CA LEU A 119 -6.77 -3.61 11.20
C LEU A 119 -7.62 -3.57 12.47
N SER A 120 -7.35 -2.65 13.39
CA SER A 120 -8.14 -2.50 14.63
C SER A 120 -9.56 -1.95 14.41
N GLN A 121 -9.83 -1.33 13.25
CA GLN A 121 -11.14 -0.78 12.90
C GLN A 121 -12.03 -1.80 12.17
N ILE A 122 -11.48 -2.94 11.75
CA ILE A 122 -12.25 -3.99 11.09
C ILE A 122 -13.08 -4.73 12.16
N PRO A 123 -14.41 -4.84 11.98
CA PRO A 123 -15.26 -5.56 12.93
C PRO A 123 -14.74 -6.99 13.17
N ILE A 124 -14.58 -7.36 14.44
CA ILE A 124 -14.31 -8.74 14.84
C ILE A 124 -15.62 -9.51 14.63
N LYS A 125 -15.61 -10.50 13.74
CA LYS A 125 -16.70 -11.47 13.63
C LYS A 125 -16.58 -12.52 14.72
#